data_AF-E3RX29-F1
#
_entry.id   AF-E3RX29-F1
#
_cell.length_a   1.000
_cell.length_b   1.000
_cell.length_c   1.000
_cell.angle_alpha   90.00
_cell.angle_beta   90.00
_cell.angle_gamma   90.00
#
_symmetry.space_group_name_H-M   'P 1'
#
loop_
_entity.id
_entity.type
_entity.pdbx_description
1 polymer ?
#
loop_
_entity_poly.entity_id
_entity_poly.type
_entity_poly.pdbx_seq_one_letter_code
_entity_poly.pdbx_strand_id
1 'polypeptide(L)'
;MFFQSLTIAALSLAHSAIAARAGANVYGCVEFGQQQFEPLVVTFTPGSPSDQNIDPAGYANSTLVSDSGVTCAHLGYVHEASSFQDSIWSLGYKVGAYSGFTSSTWTATWWNNKIVLSGESPETVVCGTQHKCKGTTLLWDQGTQGPIYIIFTPGAKAKTYANAQEGQTPLELR
;
A
#
# COMPACT_ATOMS: atom_id res chain seq x y z
N MET A 1 54.23 -11.31 43.29
CA MET A 1 52.79 -11.64 43.38
C MET A 1 52.18 -11.42 42.00
N PHE A 2 51.57 -12.47 41.46
CA PHE A 2 51.16 -12.59 40.05
C PHE A 2 49.84 -11.85 39.76
N PHE A 3 49.79 -11.15 38.62
CA PHE A 3 48.57 -10.65 38.00
C PHE A 3 47.75 -11.82 37.43
N GLN A 4 46.45 -11.87 37.71
CA GLN A 4 45.51 -12.73 36.98
C GLN A 4 44.41 -11.86 36.37
N SER A 5 44.51 -11.62 35.07
CA SER A 5 43.47 -11.03 34.24
C SER A 5 42.42 -12.09 33.89
N LEU A 6 41.14 -11.79 34.10
CA LEU A 6 40.02 -12.64 33.76
C LEU A 6 39.47 -12.22 32.39
N THR A 7 39.68 -13.05 31.37
CA THR A 7 39.15 -12.84 30.02
C THR A 7 37.77 -13.49 29.93
N ILE A 8 36.70 -12.68 29.83
CA ILE A 8 35.34 -13.16 29.56
C ILE A 8 35.16 -13.27 28.05
N ALA A 9 35.09 -14.50 27.53
CA ALA A 9 34.76 -14.77 26.14
C ALA A 9 33.24 -14.56 25.93
N ALA A 10 32.88 -13.54 25.15
CA ALA A 10 31.50 -13.31 24.72
C ALA A 10 31.14 -14.33 23.63
N LEU A 11 30.23 -15.25 23.96
CA LEU A 11 29.64 -16.19 23.00
C LEU A 11 28.59 -15.43 22.18
N SER A 12 28.97 -14.96 21.00
CA SER A 12 28.06 -14.30 20.06
C SER A 12 27.09 -15.34 19.48
N LEU A 13 25.87 -15.39 20.02
CA LEU A 13 24.76 -16.11 19.40
C LEU A 13 24.44 -15.44 18.07
N ALA A 14 24.88 -16.06 16.97
CA ALA A 14 24.45 -15.75 15.62
C ALA A 14 22.94 -15.99 15.54
N HIS A 15 22.17 -14.93 15.73
CA HIS A 15 20.74 -14.95 15.45
C HIS A 15 20.60 -15.14 13.95
N SER A 16 20.12 -16.31 13.55
CA SER A 16 19.72 -16.56 12.17
C SER A 16 18.71 -15.47 11.79
N ALA A 17 19.10 -14.58 10.89
CA ALA A 17 18.19 -13.60 10.31
C ALA A 17 17.16 -14.39 9.51
N ILE A 18 16.02 -14.69 10.14
CA ILE A 18 14.82 -15.09 9.43
C ILE A 18 14.53 -13.92 8.51
N ALA A 19 14.63 -14.12 7.19
CA ALA A 19 14.32 -13.08 6.21
C ALA A 19 12.94 -12.51 6.55
N ALA A 20 12.91 -11.24 6.96
CA ALA A 20 11.67 -10.56 7.27
C ALA A 20 10.87 -10.45 5.97
N ARG A 21 9.69 -11.08 5.96
CA ARG A 21 8.76 -11.10 4.83
C ARG A 21 8.01 -9.77 4.73
N ALA A 22 7.42 -9.48 3.58
CA ALA A 22 6.77 -8.19 3.36
C ALA A 22 5.48 -8.10 4.16
N GLY A 23 5.44 -7.20 5.14
CA GLY A 23 4.20 -6.89 5.83
C GLY A 23 4.21 -5.52 6.48
N ALA A 24 3.03 -4.94 6.63
CA ALA A 24 2.83 -3.60 7.15
C ALA A 24 1.45 -3.40 7.76
N ASN A 25 1.33 -2.39 8.61
CA ASN A 25 0.03 -1.87 9.04
C ASN A 25 -0.59 -1.06 7.89
N VAL A 26 -1.75 -1.50 7.43
CA VAL A 26 -2.43 -0.96 6.24
C VAL A 26 -3.60 -0.08 6.64
N TYR A 27 -3.74 1.03 5.93
CA TYR A 27 -4.83 1.97 6.03
C TYR A 27 -5.55 2.08 4.68
N GLY A 28 -6.86 1.87 4.69
CA GLY A 28 -7.72 2.19 3.56
C GLY A 28 -8.17 3.64 3.67
N CYS A 29 -8.00 4.42 2.62
CA CYS A 29 -8.31 5.84 2.63
C CYS A 29 -9.11 6.27 1.41
N VAL A 30 -9.85 7.36 1.56
CA VAL A 30 -10.45 8.09 0.45
C VAL A 30 -9.99 9.54 0.50
N GLU A 31 -9.79 10.14 -0.67
CA GLU A 31 -9.56 11.58 -0.81
C GLU A 31 -10.79 12.24 -1.45
N PHE A 32 -11.34 13.25 -0.78
CA PHE A 32 -12.34 14.13 -1.35
C PHE A 32 -11.77 15.53 -1.56
N GLY A 33 -11.90 16.08 -2.76
CA GLY A 33 -11.44 17.44 -3.06
C GLY A 33 -12.29 18.56 -2.45
N GLN A 34 -13.46 18.24 -1.91
CA GLN A 34 -14.43 19.19 -1.35
C GLN A 34 -15.02 18.64 -0.05
N GLN A 35 -15.44 19.55 0.83
CA GLN A 35 -16.17 19.20 2.05
C GLN A 35 -17.51 18.55 1.68
N GLN A 36 -17.93 17.56 2.46
CA GLN A 36 -19.21 16.88 2.26
C GLN A 36 -20.30 17.59 3.05
N PHE A 37 -21.41 17.96 2.40
CA PHE A 37 -22.54 18.61 3.06
C PHE A 37 -23.17 17.70 4.13
N GLU A 38 -23.21 16.40 3.88
CA GLU A 38 -23.59 15.38 4.84
C GLU A 38 -22.41 14.41 5.03
N PRO A 39 -22.07 14.03 6.28
CA PRO A 39 -21.02 13.06 6.52
C PRO A 39 -21.29 11.72 5.82
N LEU A 40 -20.30 11.20 5.10
CA LEU A 40 -20.39 9.94 4.38
C LEU A 40 -19.65 8.84 5.13
N VAL A 41 -20.29 7.68 5.31
CA VAL A 41 -19.63 6.47 5.81
C VAL A 41 -18.90 5.80 4.65
N VAL A 42 -17.61 5.57 4.83
CA VAL A 42 -16.78 4.80 3.92
C VAL A 42 -16.49 3.46 4.56
N THR A 43 -16.81 2.37 3.88
CA THR A 43 -16.45 1.02 4.32
C THR A 43 -15.36 0.46 3.42
N PHE A 44 -14.31 -0.09 4.04
CA PHE A 44 -13.21 -0.78 3.38
C PHE A 44 -13.30 -2.27 3.67
N THR A 45 -13.11 -3.08 2.63
CA THR A 45 -13.22 -4.54 2.70
C THR A 45 -11.97 -5.17 2.09
N PRO A 46 -11.03 -5.64 2.93
CA PRO A 46 -9.96 -6.53 2.51
C PRO A 46 -10.51 -7.85 1.97
N GLY A 47 -9.78 -8.45 1.04
CA GLY A 47 -10.07 -9.81 0.59
C GLY A 47 -10.83 -9.86 -0.72
N SER A 48 -10.43 -10.83 -1.56
CA SER A 48 -11.19 -11.29 -2.72
C SER A 48 -10.89 -12.78 -2.96
N PRO A 49 -11.70 -13.49 -3.77
CA PRO A 49 -11.38 -14.86 -4.16
C PRO A 49 -10.05 -15.02 -4.92
N SER A 50 -9.47 -13.92 -5.44
CA SER A 50 -8.17 -13.92 -6.11
C SER A 50 -6.98 -13.69 -5.18
N ASP A 51 -7.21 -13.46 -3.89
CA ASP A 51 -6.13 -13.25 -2.92
C ASP A 51 -5.40 -14.56 -2.66
N GLN A 52 -4.07 -14.49 -2.56
CA GLN A 52 -3.20 -15.66 -2.46
C GLN A 52 -2.02 -15.35 -1.55
N ASN A 53 -1.62 -16.33 -0.74
CA ASN A 53 -0.39 -16.28 0.04
C ASN A 53 -0.26 -15.04 0.94
N ILE A 54 -1.36 -14.56 1.52
CA ILE A 54 -1.39 -13.45 2.47
C ILE A 54 -1.97 -13.94 3.80
N ASP A 55 -1.22 -13.75 4.89
CA ASP A 55 -1.65 -14.04 6.24
C ASP A 55 -0.73 -13.32 7.26
N PRO A 56 -1.26 -12.40 8.10
CA PRO A 56 -2.65 -11.92 8.12
C PRO A 56 -3.04 -11.08 6.90
N ALA A 57 -4.35 -11.01 6.64
CA ALA A 57 -4.95 -10.27 5.52
C ALA A 57 -5.70 -8.98 5.94
N GLY A 58 -5.50 -8.52 7.17
CA GLY A 58 -6.26 -7.41 7.74
C GLY A 58 -7.74 -7.72 8.00
N TYR A 59 -8.54 -6.69 8.26
CA TYR A 59 -9.98 -6.78 8.55
C TYR A 59 -10.74 -5.58 7.96
N ALA A 60 -12.04 -5.80 7.70
CA ALA A 60 -12.92 -4.75 7.24
C ALA A 60 -13.13 -3.68 8.31
N ASN A 61 -13.09 -2.40 7.92
CA ASN A 61 -13.30 -1.28 8.84
C ASN A 61 -13.94 -0.10 8.09
N SER A 62 -14.42 0.89 8.84
CA SER A 62 -15.08 2.06 8.28
C SER A 62 -14.60 3.37 8.91
N THR A 63 -14.83 4.47 8.22
CA THR A 63 -14.56 5.83 8.71
C THR A 63 -15.64 6.79 8.21
N LEU A 64 -15.76 7.94 8.86
CA LEU A 64 -16.69 9.01 8.50
C LEU A 64 -15.93 10.14 7.83
N VAL A 65 -16.35 10.52 6.63
CA VAL A 65 -15.80 11.65 5.88
C VAL A 65 -16.76 12.82 5.97
N SER A 66 -16.27 13.94 6.46
CA SER A 66 -17.02 15.21 6.50
C SER A 66 -16.22 16.32 5.83
N ASP A 67 -14.92 16.37 6.05
CA ASP A 67 -14.03 17.39 5.49
C ASP A 67 -13.41 17.00 4.14
N SER A 68 -12.81 17.99 3.47
CA SER A 68 -11.94 17.74 2.31
C SER A 68 -10.60 17.15 2.75
N GLY A 69 -9.93 16.45 1.83
CA GLY A 69 -8.64 15.80 2.04
C GLY A 69 -8.76 14.29 2.22
N VAL A 70 -7.69 13.69 2.78
CA VAL A 70 -7.55 12.25 2.95
C VAL A 70 -8.06 11.81 4.31
N THR A 71 -9.05 10.93 4.31
CA THR A 71 -9.59 10.29 5.52
C THR A 71 -9.38 8.78 5.43
N CYS A 72 -8.96 8.16 6.53
CA CYS A 72 -8.53 6.76 6.56
C CYS A 72 -9.21 5.94 7.66
N ALA A 73 -9.23 4.62 7.46
CA ALA A 73 -9.49 3.63 8.48
C ALA A 73 -8.30 2.66 8.57
N HIS A 74 -7.91 2.28 9.78
CA HIS A 74 -6.90 1.24 9.98
C HIS A 74 -7.51 -0.14 9.71
N LEU A 75 -6.86 -0.92 8.84
CA LEU A 75 -7.32 -2.25 8.41
C LEU A 75 -6.52 -3.39 9.05
N GLY A 76 -5.55 -3.06 9.91
CA GLY A 76 -4.68 -4.04 10.55
C GLY A 76 -3.40 -4.36 9.78
N TYR A 77 -2.71 -5.39 10.24
CA TYR A 77 -1.47 -5.87 9.64
C TYR A 77 -1.77 -6.79 8.45
N VAL A 78 -1.12 -6.55 7.32
CA VAL A 78 -1.13 -7.39 6.12
C VAL A 78 0.27 -7.94 5.89
N HIS A 79 0.39 -9.23 5.58
CA HIS A 79 1.68 -9.90 5.49
C HIS A 79 1.73 -11.02 4.46
N GLU A 80 2.85 -11.13 3.76
CA GLU A 80 3.20 -12.24 2.90
C GLU A 80 3.33 -13.56 3.68
N ALA A 81 2.51 -14.54 3.34
CA ALA A 81 2.54 -15.87 3.94
C ALA A 81 3.61 -16.79 3.32
N SER A 82 4.08 -16.51 2.09
CA SER A 82 5.03 -17.35 1.36
C SER A 82 5.99 -16.52 0.51
N SER A 83 7.30 -16.76 0.64
CA SER A 83 8.36 -16.10 -0.12
C SER A 83 8.65 -16.71 -1.51
N PHE A 84 7.95 -17.78 -1.87
CA PHE A 84 8.19 -18.55 -3.11
C PHE A 84 7.10 -18.35 -4.16
N GLN A 85 6.03 -17.64 -3.81
CA GLN A 85 4.85 -17.42 -4.65
C GLN A 85 4.42 -15.96 -4.50
N ASP A 86 3.78 -15.42 -5.52
CA ASP A 86 3.24 -14.07 -5.44
C ASP A 86 2.21 -13.98 -4.31
N SER A 87 2.38 -12.97 -3.47
CA SER A 87 1.46 -12.65 -2.38
C SER A 87 0.51 -11.57 -2.85
N ILE A 88 -0.73 -11.96 -3.13
CA ILE A 88 -1.76 -11.12 -3.74
C ILE A 88 -2.80 -10.78 -2.68
N TRP A 89 -3.03 -9.48 -2.47
CA TRP A 89 -4.03 -8.98 -1.54
C TRP A 89 -4.90 -7.92 -2.21
N SER A 90 -6.21 -7.97 -1.98
CA SER A 90 -7.14 -7.04 -2.60
C SER A 90 -7.87 -6.18 -1.58
N LEU A 91 -8.26 -4.98 -2.01
CA LEU A 91 -8.99 -4.02 -1.19
C LEU A 91 -10.10 -3.36 -1.98
N GLY A 92 -11.33 -3.44 -1.47
CA GLY A 92 -12.47 -2.67 -1.94
C GLY A 92 -12.82 -1.51 -1.01
N TYR A 93 -13.47 -0.49 -1.55
CA TYR A 93 -14.18 0.52 -0.76
C TYR A 93 -15.59 0.78 -1.30
N LYS A 94 -16.47 1.27 -0.41
CA LYS A 94 -17.80 1.78 -0.76
C LYS A 94 -18.12 3.04 0.05
N VAL A 95 -18.66 4.06 -0.61
CA VAL A 95 -19.09 5.34 0.00
C VAL A 95 -20.22 5.96 -0.83
N GLY A 96 -21.41 6.07 -0.25
CA GLY A 96 -22.59 6.57 -0.98
C GLY A 96 -22.82 5.80 -2.29
N ALA A 97 -22.81 6.53 -3.41
CA ALA A 97 -22.96 5.99 -4.77
C ALA A 97 -21.63 5.52 -5.41
N TYR A 98 -20.49 5.74 -4.74
CA TYR A 98 -19.18 5.38 -5.25
C TYR A 98 -18.68 4.08 -4.63
N SER A 99 -17.94 3.34 -5.42
CA SER A 99 -17.18 2.18 -4.98
C SER A 99 -15.93 2.03 -5.83
N GLY A 100 -14.98 1.29 -5.33
CA GLY A 100 -13.81 0.93 -6.11
C GLY A 100 -13.04 -0.21 -5.48
N PHE A 101 -11.97 -0.57 -6.16
CA PHE A 101 -11.21 -1.78 -5.93
C PHE A 101 -9.77 -1.58 -6.37
N THR A 102 -8.85 -2.32 -5.74
CA THR A 102 -7.50 -2.56 -6.23
C THR A 102 -7.05 -3.94 -5.76
N SER A 103 -6.21 -4.58 -6.56
CA SER A 103 -5.40 -5.73 -6.15
C SER A 103 -3.96 -5.27 -5.94
N SER A 104 -3.19 -5.97 -5.12
CA SER A 104 -1.81 -5.62 -4.82
C SER A 104 -0.93 -6.85 -4.72
N THR A 105 0.29 -6.76 -5.25
CA THR A 105 1.34 -7.76 -5.09
C THR A 105 2.33 -7.29 -4.05
N TRP A 106 2.60 -8.15 -3.07
CA TRP A 106 3.54 -7.94 -1.97
C TRP A 106 4.80 -8.78 -2.21
N THR A 107 5.97 -8.18 -2.01
CA THR A 107 7.24 -8.88 -2.20
C THR A 107 8.27 -8.40 -1.20
N ALA A 108 8.90 -9.32 -0.48
CA ALA A 108 10.14 -9.05 0.24
C ALA A 108 11.36 -9.24 -0.66
N THR A 109 12.30 -8.30 -0.60
CA THR A 109 13.66 -8.45 -1.14
C THR A 109 14.67 -8.40 0.01
N TRP A 110 15.95 -8.59 -0.29
CA TRP A 110 17.01 -8.51 0.73
C TRP A 110 17.05 -7.13 1.41
N TRP A 111 16.74 -6.06 0.69
CA TRP A 111 16.94 -4.69 1.18
C TRP A 111 15.63 -4.01 1.56
N ASN A 112 14.56 -4.30 0.82
CA ASN A 112 13.29 -3.60 0.90
C ASN A 112 12.12 -4.56 0.78
N ASN A 113 11.00 -4.16 1.36
CA ASN A 113 9.69 -4.67 1.01
C ASN A 113 9.07 -3.81 -0.10
N LYS A 114 8.17 -4.40 -0.87
CA LYS A 114 7.49 -3.75 -1.99
C LYS A 114 6.02 -4.11 -2.03
N ILE A 115 5.18 -3.13 -2.36
CA ILE A 115 3.79 -3.30 -2.75
C ILE A 115 3.58 -2.66 -4.12
N VAL A 116 2.88 -3.36 -5.01
CA VAL A 116 2.50 -2.85 -6.34
C VAL A 116 0.99 -3.03 -6.50
N LEU A 117 0.26 -1.93 -6.72
CA LEU A 117 -1.16 -1.95 -7.04
C LEU A 117 -1.38 -2.34 -8.51
N SER A 118 -2.48 -3.02 -8.76
CA SER A 118 -2.96 -3.43 -10.08
C SER A 118 -4.48 -3.48 -10.12
N GLY A 119 -5.05 -3.30 -11.32
CA GLY A 119 -6.50 -3.28 -11.51
C GLY A 119 -7.20 -2.22 -10.66
N GLU A 120 -6.47 -1.17 -10.30
CA GLU A 120 -6.91 -0.15 -9.37
C GLU A 120 -7.94 0.78 -10.01
N SER A 121 -8.89 1.23 -9.19
CA SER A 121 -9.82 2.28 -9.60
C SER A 121 -9.07 3.56 -9.97
N PRO A 122 -9.63 4.42 -10.85
CA PRO A 122 -8.93 5.62 -11.31
C PRO A 122 -8.38 6.48 -10.16
N GLU A 123 -7.13 6.93 -10.34
CA GLU A 123 -6.40 7.76 -9.37
C GLU A 123 -6.22 7.15 -7.97
N THR A 124 -6.30 5.81 -7.87
CA THR A 124 -5.88 5.09 -6.66
C THR A 124 -4.35 5.09 -6.57
N VAL A 125 -3.82 5.36 -5.38
CA VAL A 125 -2.38 5.39 -5.12
C VAL A 125 -2.03 4.64 -3.85
N VAL A 126 -0.75 4.27 -3.70
CA VAL A 126 -0.19 3.70 -2.46
C VAL A 126 0.95 4.56 -1.94
N CYS A 127 0.86 4.94 -0.66
CA CYS A 127 1.75 5.93 -0.05
C CYS A 127 2.25 5.45 1.32
N GLY A 128 3.47 5.86 1.70
CA GLY A 128 4.01 5.63 3.05
C GLY A 128 3.56 6.67 4.09
N THR A 129 2.73 7.63 3.69
CA THR A 129 2.16 8.67 4.55
C THR A 129 0.70 8.89 4.22
N GLN A 130 -0.07 9.51 5.13
CA GLN A 130 -1.48 9.82 4.91
C GLN A 130 -1.71 10.88 3.80
N HIS A 131 -0.67 11.59 3.36
CA HIS A 131 -0.80 12.53 2.25
C HIS A 131 -0.80 11.79 0.91
N LYS A 132 -1.69 12.20 0.01
CA LYS A 132 -1.77 11.61 -1.34
C LYS A 132 -0.46 11.88 -2.09
N CYS A 133 0.20 10.79 -2.44
CA CYS A 133 1.41 10.75 -3.23
C CYS A 133 1.08 10.47 -4.70
N LYS A 134 2.11 10.21 -5.51
CA LYS A 134 1.97 9.79 -6.90
C LYS A 134 2.57 8.40 -7.04
N GLY A 135 1.75 7.41 -7.39
CA GLY A 135 2.25 6.09 -7.76
C GLY A 135 1.40 4.95 -7.25
N THR A 136 1.55 3.82 -7.94
CA THR A 136 0.96 2.53 -7.62
C THR A 136 2.00 1.57 -7.04
N THR A 137 3.20 2.06 -6.72
CA THR A 137 4.28 1.25 -6.14
C THR A 137 4.86 1.98 -4.94
N LEU A 138 5.04 1.26 -3.84
CA LEU A 138 5.72 1.75 -2.64
C LEU A 138 6.78 0.74 -2.22
N LEU A 139 7.96 1.27 -1.87
CA LEU A 139 9.04 0.55 -1.23
C LEU A 139 9.18 1.00 0.22
N TRP A 140 9.50 0.08 1.13
CA TRP A 140 9.85 0.41 2.51
C TRP A 140 10.93 -0.52 3.02
N ASP A 141 11.65 -0.08 4.05
CA ASP A 141 12.79 -0.82 4.59
C ASP A 141 12.36 -2.18 5.14
N GLN A 142 13.14 -3.21 4.83
CA GLN A 142 12.92 -4.55 5.38
C GLN A 142 12.97 -4.51 6.92
N GLY A 143 12.12 -5.29 7.58
CA GLY A 143 12.04 -5.34 9.05
C GLY A 143 11.23 -4.21 9.69
N THR A 144 10.74 -3.24 8.90
CA THR A 144 9.79 -2.23 9.37
C THR A 144 8.35 -2.61 9.00
N GLN A 145 7.37 -2.09 9.74
CA GLN A 145 5.96 -2.50 9.65
C GLN A 145 5.04 -1.41 9.06
N GLY A 146 5.55 -0.57 8.15
CA GLY A 146 4.78 0.56 7.64
C GLY A 146 4.54 1.64 8.70
N PRO A 147 3.72 2.66 8.39
CA PRO A 147 2.39 2.52 7.78
C PRO A 147 2.34 2.52 6.25
N ILE A 148 1.31 1.89 5.68
CA ILE A 148 0.98 1.94 4.25
C ILE A 148 -0.45 2.45 4.09
N TYR A 149 -0.65 3.42 3.20
CA TYR A 149 -1.93 4.04 2.90
C TYR A 149 -2.30 3.75 1.45
N ILE A 150 -3.43 3.07 1.23
CA ILE A 150 -4.03 2.91 -0.10
C ILE A 150 -5.16 3.93 -0.21
N ILE A 151 -4.98 4.91 -1.07
CA ILE A 151 -5.84 6.09 -1.15
C ILE A 151 -6.63 6.05 -2.46
N PHE A 152 -7.94 5.86 -2.34
CA PHE A 152 -8.88 5.92 -3.45
C PHE A 152 -9.38 7.36 -3.67
N THR A 153 -9.78 7.67 -4.90
CA THR A 153 -10.39 8.98 -5.25
C THR A 153 -11.81 8.77 -5.76
N PRO A 154 -12.84 8.83 -4.89
CA PRO A 154 -14.22 8.64 -5.31
C PRO A 154 -14.64 9.58 -6.43
N GLY A 155 -15.29 9.02 -7.47
CA GLY A 155 -15.76 9.79 -8.62
C GLY A 155 -14.69 10.10 -9.69
N ALA A 156 -13.40 9.81 -9.43
CA ALA A 156 -12.36 9.96 -10.43
C ALA A 156 -12.66 9.12 -11.68
N LYS A 157 -12.39 9.70 -12.85
CA LYS A 157 -12.56 9.03 -14.14
C LYS A 157 -11.20 8.50 -14.61
N ALA A 158 -11.21 7.37 -15.30
CA ALA A 158 -10.00 6.86 -15.95
C ALA A 158 -9.44 7.95 -16.86
N LYS A 159 -8.12 8.14 -16.86
CA LYS A 159 -7.47 9.04 -17.80
C LYS A 159 -7.68 8.48 -19.20
N THR A 160 -8.57 9.07 -19.98
CA THR A 160 -8.63 8.83 -21.42
C THR A 160 -7.38 9.44 -22.04
N TYR A 161 -6.39 8.62 -22.34
CA TYR A 161 -5.34 9.04 -23.26
C TYR A 161 -6.00 9.16 -24.63
N ALA A 162 -6.28 10.39 -25.07
CA ALA A 162 -6.62 10.64 -26.45
C ALA A 162 -5.44 10.11 -27.29
N ASN A 163 -5.70 9.14 -28.16
CA ASN A 163 -4.69 8.65 -29.10
C ASN A 163 -4.09 9.84 -29.84
N ALA A 164 -2.81 10.13 -29.58
CA ALA A 164 -2.00 10.99 -30.44
C ALA A 164 -1.71 10.22 -31.74
N GLN A 165 -2.69 10.19 -32.63
CA GLN A 165 -2.56 9.78 -34.02
C GLN A 165 -3.38 10.76 -34.85
N GLU A 166 -2.79 11.93 -35.14
CA GLU A 166 -2.92 12.63 -36.42
C GLU A 166 -1.97 13.85 -36.41
N GLY A 167 -1.11 13.94 -37.44
CA GLY A 167 -0.44 15.20 -37.79
C GLY A 167 1.01 15.37 -37.37
N GLN A 168 1.88 14.43 -37.75
CA GLN A 168 3.32 14.72 -37.85
C GLN A 168 3.53 15.51 -39.15
N THR A 169 3.69 16.84 -39.08
CA THR A 169 4.32 17.63 -40.14
C THR A 169 5.73 18.05 -39.69
N PRO A 170 6.77 17.86 -40.53
CA PRO A 170 8.15 18.13 -40.14
C PRO A 170 8.40 19.61 -39.88
N LEU A 171 9.23 19.87 -38.88
CA LEU A 171 9.85 21.16 -38.57
C LEU A 171 10.55 21.73 -39.82
N GLU A 172 10.07 22.86 -40.33
CA GLU A 172 10.89 23.72 -41.20
C GLU A 172 11.81 24.53 -40.28
N LEU A 173 13.13 24.33 -40.43
CA LEU A 173 14.15 25.15 -39.77
C LEU A 173 14.06 26.60 -40.27
N ARG A 174 13.95 27.54 -39.33
CA ARG A 174 14.50 28.89 -39.46
C ARG A 174 15.25 29.24 -38.18
#